data_AF-A7T8K2-F1
#
_entry.id   AF-A7T8K2-F1
#
_cell.length_a   1.000
_cell.length_b   1.000
_cell.length_c   1.000
_cell.angle_alpha   90.00
_cell.angle_beta   90.00
_cell.angle_gamma   90.00
#
_symmetry.space_group_name_H-M   'P 1'
#
loop_
_entity.id
_entity.type
_entity.pdbx_description
1 polymer ?
#
loop_
_entity_poly.entity_id
_entity_poly.type
_entity_poly.pdbx_seq_one_letter_code
_entity_poly.pdbx_strand_id
1 'polypeptide(L)'
;MPTRDASAAAATSQEPRYKTFSVYRWDPDKAGDKPRMQEFKVDLNDCGPMVLDALIKIKNEVDPTLTFRRSCREGICGSCAMNIGGKNTLACIW
;
A
#
# COMPACT_ATOMS: atom_id res chain seq x y z
N MET A 1 20.59 21.34 35.00
CA MET A 1 20.25 20.67 33.72
C MET A 1 20.78 19.23 33.77
N PRO A 2 19.96 18.22 33.99
CA PRO A 2 20.34 16.83 33.76
C PRO A 2 19.80 16.36 32.40
N THR A 3 20.70 16.04 31.48
CA THR A 3 20.42 15.33 30.23
C THR A 3 20.04 13.89 30.55
N ARG A 4 18.89 13.42 30.06
CA ARG A 4 18.44 12.04 30.25
C ARG A 4 18.08 11.41 28.90
N ASP A 5 19.03 10.60 28.44
CA ASP A 5 18.98 9.46 27.52
C ASP A 5 17.83 9.39 26.51
N ALA A 6 18.16 9.65 25.25
CA ALA A 6 17.42 9.16 24.10
C ALA A 6 17.64 7.64 23.99
N SER A 7 16.79 6.86 24.65
CA SER A 7 16.71 5.41 24.41
C SER A 7 16.04 5.18 23.05
N ALA A 8 16.85 4.93 22.02
CA ALA A 8 16.39 4.40 20.76
C ALA A 8 15.76 3.02 21.02
N ALA A 9 14.43 2.96 20.94
CA ALA A 9 13.70 1.71 21.09
C ALA A 9 14.14 0.72 20.01
N ALA A 10 14.78 -0.37 20.44
CA ALA A 10 15.15 -1.49 19.58
C ALA A 10 13.88 -2.09 18.97
N ALA A 11 13.79 -2.06 17.64
CA ALA A 11 12.76 -2.76 16.89
C ALA A 11 12.95 -4.28 17.11
N THR A 12 12.00 -4.90 17.80
CA THR A 12 11.91 -6.36 17.90
C THR A 12 11.64 -6.93 16.51
N SER A 13 12.60 -7.68 15.96
CA SER A 13 12.49 -8.34 14.66
C SER A 13 11.47 -9.48 14.72
N GLN A 14 10.20 -9.16 14.50
CA GLN A 14 9.14 -10.14 14.24
C GLN A 14 9.38 -10.79 12.87
N GLU A 15 9.09 -12.10 12.75
CA GLU A 15 9.20 -12.80 11.47
C GLU A 15 8.32 -12.13 10.40
N PRO A 16 8.85 -11.85 9.19
CA PRO A 16 8.11 -11.15 8.14
C PRO A 16 6.78 -11.84 7.82
N ARG A 17 5.69 -11.06 7.84
CA ARG A 17 4.36 -11.57 7.53
C ARG A 17 3.96 -11.11 6.14
N TYR A 18 4.43 -11.85 5.14
CA TYR A 18 4.16 -11.50 3.75
C TYR A 18 2.69 -11.73 3.36
N LYS A 19 2.14 -10.75 2.65
CA LYS A 19 0.86 -10.82 1.96
C LYS A 19 1.04 -10.49 0.48
N THR A 20 0.42 -11.29 -0.38
CA THR A 20 0.40 -11.04 -1.82
C THR A 20 -0.83 -10.23 -2.20
N PHE A 21 -0.60 -9.13 -2.94
CA PHE A 21 -1.61 -8.28 -3.54
C PHE A 21 -1.57 -8.48 -5.06
N SER A 22 -2.68 -8.92 -5.65
CA SER A 22 -2.83 -9.00 -7.09
C SER A 22 -3.53 -7.72 -7.58
N VAL A 23 -2.80 -6.88 -8.31
CA VAL A 23 -3.24 -5.54 -8.70
C VAL A 23 -3.39 -5.46 -10.22
N TYR A 24 -4.51 -4.89 -10.66
CA TYR A 24 -4.76 -4.62 -12.07
C TYR A 24 -3.79 -3.56 -12.61
N ARG A 25 -3.18 -3.84 -13.76
CA ARG A 25 -2.22 -2.97 -14.44
C ARG A 25 -2.60 -2.83 -15.90
N TRP A 26 -2.52 -1.60 -16.37
CA TRP A 26 -2.63 -1.24 -17.78
C TRP A 26 -1.93 0.09 -17.98
N ASP A 27 -1.18 0.21 -19.08
CA ASP A 27 -0.46 1.43 -19.44
C ASP A 27 -1.03 2.02 -20.75
N PRO A 28 -1.67 3.21 -20.71
CA PRO A 28 -2.21 3.87 -21.90
C PRO A 28 -1.12 4.33 -22.88
N ASP A 29 0.09 4.62 -22.41
CA ASP A 29 1.17 5.17 -23.23
C ASP A 29 1.91 4.08 -24.01
N LYS A 30 1.70 2.81 -23.62
CA LYS A 30 2.28 1.65 -24.28
C LYS A 30 1.32 1.07 -25.31
N ALA A 31 1.60 1.36 -26.59
CA ALA A 31 0.80 0.86 -27.70
C ALA A 31 0.65 -0.68 -27.68
N GLY A 32 -0.60 -1.15 -27.69
CA GLY A 32 -0.93 -2.58 -27.67
C GLY A 32 -0.87 -3.26 -26.31
N ASP A 33 -0.67 -2.52 -25.21
CA ASP A 33 -0.66 -3.10 -23.86
C ASP A 33 -2.03 -3.65 -23.49
N LYS A 34 -2.03 -4.87 -22.95
CA LYS A 34 -3.25 -5.56 -22.50
C LYS A 34 -3.34 -5.50 -20.98
N PRO A 35 -4.54 -5.29 -20.44
CA PRO A 35 -4.80 -5.43 -19.02
C PRO A 35 -4.23 -6.72 -18.44
N ARG A 36 -3.52 -6.60 -17.31
CA ARG A 36 -2.88 -7.73 -16.64
C ARG A 36 -2.97 -7.60 -15.13
N MET A 37 -2.92 -8.72 -14.44
CA MET A 37 -2.75 -8.75 -12.99
C MET A 37 -1.26 -8.86 -12.66
N GLN A 38 -0.78 -8.02 -11.75
CA GLN A 38 0.59 -8.09 -11.25
C GLN A 38 0.57 -8.36 -9.74
N GLU A 39 1.39 -9.30 -9.31
CA GLU A 39 1.50 -9.66 -7.91
C GLU A 39 2.61 -8.87 -7.21
N PHE A 40 2.30 -8.39 -6.01
CA PHE A 40 3.22 -7.70 -5.12
C PHE A 40 3.21 -8.37 -3.75
N LYS A 41 4.39 -8.71 -3.22
CA LYS A 41 4.52 -9.21 -1.86
C LYS A 41 4.88 -8.04 -0.93
N VAL A 42 4.08 -7.86 0.10
CA VAL A 42 4.28 -6.80 1.10
C VAL A 42 4.39 -7.45 2.47
N ASP A 43 5.39 -7.04 3.25
CA ASP A 43 5.47 -7.43 4.66
C ASP A 43 4.48 -6.59 5.48
N LEU A 44 3.52 -7.28 6.10
CA LEU A 44 2.49 -6.64 6.93
C LEU A 44 3.00 -6.14 8.28
N ASN A 45 4.22 -6.53 8.71
CA ASN A 45 4.82 -5.99 9.92
C ASN A 45 5.40 -4.59 9.71
N ASP A 46 5.73 -4.25 8.46
CA ASP A 46 6.27 -2.96 8.03
C ASP A 46 5.28 -2.20 7.13
N CYS A 47 3.99 -2.44 7.34
CA CYS A 47 2.91 -1.81 6.59
C CYS A 47 1.79 -1.37 7.54
N GLY A 48 1.17 -0.23 7.23
CA GLY A 48 -0.05 0.19 7.92
C GLY A 48 -1.19 -0.82 7.73
N PRO A 49 -2.24 -0.73 8.58
CA PRO A 49 -3.30 -1.74 8.61
C PRO A 49 -4.22 -1.73 7.39
N MET A 50 -4.28 -0.62 6.64
CA MET A 50 -5.24 -0.46 5.54
C MET A 50 -4.64 -0.88 4.19
N VAL A 51 -5.50 -1.26 3.24
CA VAL A 51 -5.07 -1.59 1.87
C VAL A 51 -4.41 -0.40 1.19
N LEU A 52 -4.86 0.83 1.47
CA LEU A 52 -4.21 2.04 0.93
C LEU A 52 -2.74 2.14 1.38
N ASP A 53 -2.42 1.73 2.61
CA ASP A 53 -1.04 1.76 3.12
C ASP A 53 -0.16 0.79 2.31
N ALA A 54 -0.68 -0.41 2.04
CA ALA A 54 0.01 -1.39 1.20
C ALA A 54 0.23 -0.86 -0.23
N LEU A 55 -0.77 -0.21 -0.83
CA LEU A 55 -0.64 0.39 -2.17
C LEU A 55 0.40 1.52 -2.20
N ILE A 56 0.45 2.35 -1.16
CA ILE A 56 1.45 3.42 -1.02
C ILE A 56 2.84 2.82 -0.83
N LYS A 57 2.99 1.79 -0.01
CA LYS A 57 4.27 1.09 0.21
C LYS A 57 4.78 0.47 -1.09
N ILE A 58 3.92 -0.25 -1.82
CA ILE A 58 4.26 -0.80 -3.14
C ILE A 58 4.74 0.31 -4.07
N LYS A 59 4.02 1.44 -4.14
CA LYS A 59 4.41 2.56 -5.00
C LYS A 59 5.75 3.17 -4.61
N ASN A 60 5.99 3.36 -3.31
CA ASN A 60 7.17 4.08 -2.84
C ASN A 60 8.45 3.23 -2.88
N GLU A 61 8.32 1.92 -2.61
CA GLU A 61 9.48 1.06 -2.34
C GLU A 61 9.70 -0.02 -3.39
N VAL A 62 8.66 -0.44 -4.13
CA VAL A 62 8.72 -1.60 -5.04
C VAL A 62 8.55 -1.19 -6.49
N ASP A 63 7.48 -0.47 -6.82
CA ASP A 63 7.14 -0.06 -8.19
C ASP A 63 6.50 1.34 -8.24
N PRO A 64 7.29 2.39 -8.51
CA PRO A 64 6.78 3.77 -8.58
C PRO A 64 5.82 4.02 -9.74
N THR A 65 5.69 3.10 -10.70
CA THR A 65 4.76 3.21 -11.82
C THR A 65 3.33 2.80 -11.44
N LEU A 66 3.12 2.17 -10.28
CA LEU A 66 1.79 1.88 -9.77
C LEU A 66 1.02 3.19 -9.51
N THR A 67 -0.16 3.33 -10.10
CA THR A 67 -0.91 4.59 -10.07
C THR A 67 -2.34 4.37 -9.57
N PHE A 68 -2.76 5.18 -8.60
CA PHE A 68 -4.09 5.16 -7.99
C PHE A 68 -4.40 6.54 -7.39
N ARG A 69 -5.70 6.83 -7.20
CA ARG A 69 -6.15 8.09 -6.60
C ARG A 69 -6.26 7.97 -5.09
N ARG A 70 -5.80 9.00 -4.37
CA ARG A 70 -5.89 9.11 -2.91
C ARG A 70 -5.77 10.56 -2.44
N SER A 71 -6.44 10.91 -1.35
CA SER A 71 -6.32 12.22 -0.70
C SER A 71 -6.46 12.13 0.83
N CYS A 72 -7.69 12.05 1.36
CA CYS A 72 -7.99 12.25 2.81
C CYS A 72 -7.47 11.16 3.76
N ARG A 73 -7.35 9.90 3.31
CA ARG A 73 -6.95 8.74 4.12
C ARG A 73 -7.89 8.34 5.27
N GLU A 74 -9.08 8.95 5.37
CA GLU A 74 -10.04 8.72 6.47
C GLU A 74 -11.47 8.44 5.96
N GLY A 75 -11.62 8.11 4.67
CA GLY A 75 -12.89 7.69 4.09
C GLY A 75 -13.84 8.82 3.67
N ILE A 76 -13.49 10.10 3.85
CA ILE A 76 -14.42 11.21 3.59
C ILE A 76 -14.50 11.66 2.12
N CYS A 77 -13.38 11.62 1.38
CA CYS A 77 -13.32 12.21 0.02
C CYS A 77 -13.73 11.25 -1.12
N GLY A 78 -13.88 9.95 -0.85
CA GLY A 78 -14.20 8.94 -1.88
C GLY A 78 -13.13 8.70 -2.96
N SER A 79 -11.98 9.38 -2.93
CA SER A 79 -10.98 9.32 -4.02
C SER A 79 -10.35 7.94 -4.23
N CYS A 80 -10.31 7.09 -3.20
CA CYS A 80 -9.67 5.75 -3.24
C CYS A 80 -10.69 4.61 -3.37
N ALA A 81 -11.84 4.87 -3.99
CA ALA A 81 -12.82 3.84 -4.29
C ALA A 81 -12.26 2.84 -5.32
N MET A 82 -12.28 1.56 -4.98
CA MET A 82 -11.82 0.47 -5.84
C MET A 82 -12.43 -0.88 -5.43
N ASN A 83 -12.26 -1.90 -6.27
CA ASN A 83 -12.68 -3.26 -5.93
C ASN A 83 -11.58 -3.98 -5.14
N ILE A 84 -11.88 -4.43 -3.93
CA ILE A 84 -10.97 -5.15 -3.04
C ILE A 84 -11.67 -6.44 -2.61
N GLY A 85 -11.07 -7.59 -2.94
CA GLY A 85 -11.65 -8.90 -2.60
C GLY A 85 -13.04 -9.12 -3.19
N GLY A 86 -13.33 -8.55 -4.36
CA GLY A 86 -14.63 -8.67 -5.04
C GLY A 86 -15.67 -7.62 -4.60
N LYS A 87 -15.38 -6.78 -3.60
CA LYS A 87 -16.31 -5.75 -3.11
C LYS A 87 -15.80 -4.34 -3.42
N ASN A 88 -16.70 -3.47 -3.88
CA ASN A 88 -16.38 -2.06 -4.07
C ASN A 88 -16.36 -1.37 -2.70
N THR A 89 -15.22 -0.78 -2.36
CA THR A 89 -14.99 -0.14 -1.06
C THR A 89 -13.92 0.95 -1.18
N LEU A 90 -13.63 1.65 -0.08
CA LEU A 90 -12.59 2.66 0.01
C LEU A 90 -11.32 2.04 0.60
N ALA A 91 -10.21 2.06 -0.16
CA ALA A 91 -8.96 1.43 0.28
C ALA A 91 -8.37 2.01 1.59
N CYS A 92 -8.73 3.25 1.95
CA CYS A 92 -8.21 3.90 3.15
C CYS A 92 -8.89 3.48 4.47
N ILE A 93 -9.98 2.72 4.41
CA ILE A 93 -10.72 2.25 5.59
C ILE A 93 -11.04 0.76 5.50
N TRP A 94 -10.29 0.04 4.66
CA TRP A 94 -10.45 -1.39 4.39
C TRP A 94 -9.15 -2.14 4.63
#